data_AF-A0A5K7S486-F1
#
_entry.id   AF-A0A5K7S486-F1
#
_cell.length_a   1.000
_cell.length_b   1.000
_cell.length_c   1.000
_cell.angle_alpha   90.00
_cell.angle_beta   90.00
_cell.angle_gamma   90.00
#
_symmetry.space_group_name_H-M   'P 1'
#
loop_
_entity.id
_entity.type
_entity.pdbx_description
1 polymer ?
#
loop_
_entity_poly.entity_id
_entity_poly.type
_entity_poly.pdbx_seq_one_letter_code
_entity_poly.pdbx_strand_id
1 'polypeptide(L)'
;MGSFKNLSNRRSFLTKGALSFASVALATFPATNSLGASSARKKYKMVPTLKGEVASDKLGTTLMHEHILWFAGTMAENVGYEPIREDLLPETIDFAVSVLNDAARVGIDTVVDLTPFRPMELYEQIANRTPVNIIASTGFYRQSKSPQWMADMDDERQMEELLLKDVKVGIDGTKLKAGIIKVAEDGRTLTDWEKKAFRSAARVNKATGTPIATHTGNAPEQFDLLVKTGANPRQILLSHVDVGRKGKPGELLDIVKAGGYLEVDTFGQNYYTPWDELVAFLRSLCDAGYANRIIVSVDSNWHWEKGRKIFEGGGEPNFDPNASNRTFAYMMTDVVPMLLKAGFSMKEVNTFLVDNPRNFFSNDSL
;
A
#
# COMPACT_ATOMS: atom_id res chain seq x y z
N MET A 1 55.69 29.58 -19.44
CA MET A 1 54.54 30.25 -18.80
C MET A 1 53.37 29.29 -18.86
N GLY A 2 52.78 28.74 -17.82
CA GLY A 2 52.86 28.80 -16.35
C GLY A 2 51.69 27.92 -15.86
N SER A 3 51.93 26.89 -15.04
CA SER A 3 51.53 26.76 -13.61
C SER A 3 50.02 26.98 -13.37
N PHE A 4 49.22 26.09 -12.77
CA PHE A 4 49.29 25.38 -11.47
C PHE A 4 48.49 24.05 -11.59
N LYS A 5 48.89 22.85 -11.16
CA LYS A 5 49.23 22.24 -9.85
C LYS A 5 48.13 22.20 -8.77
N ASN A 6 47.78 20.95 -8.40
CA ASN A 6 47.40 20.42 -7.07
C ASN A 6 46.00 20.75 -6.51
N LEU A 7 45.29 19.95 -5.72
CA LEU A 7 45.44 18.63 -5.08
C LEU A 7 44.06 18.34 -4.41
N SER A 8 43.56 17.10 -4.42
CA SER A 8 43.03 16.43 -3.20
C SER A 8 42.49 15.03 -3.50
N ASN A 9 43.36 14.05 -3.26
CA ASN A 9 43.03 12.65 -3.04
C ASN A 9 42.17 12.50 -1.78
N ARG A 10 41.03 11.82 -1.87
CA ARG A 10 40.32 11.26 -0.71
C ARG A 10 40.65 9.77 -0.56
N ARG A 11 41.82 9.48 0.04
CA ARG A 11 42.16 8.16 0.63
C ARG A 11 43.02 8.36 1.89
N SER A 12 42.35 8.40 3.03
CA SER A 12 42.78 7.98 4.39
C SER A 12 41.58 8.34 5.28
N PHE A 13 40.97 7.43 6.02
CA PHE A 13 41.46 6.95 7.31
C PHE A 13 41.01 5.50 7.55
N LEU A 14 41.99 4.60 7.66
CA LEU A 14 41.90 3.35 8.39
C LEU A 14 42.72 3.52 9.68
N THR A 15 42.33 2.78 10.71
CA THR A 15 42.99 2.55 12.01
C THR A 15 42.88 3.65 13.08
N LYS A 16 41.98 3.41 14.04
CA LYS A 16 42.27 3.02 15.45
C LYS A 16 41.06 3.35 16.32
N GLY A 17 40.51 2.33 16.97
CA GLY A 17 39.41 2.51 17.92
C GLY A 17 38.76 1.19 18.31
N ALA A 18 39.57 0.19 18.66
CA ALA A 18 39.08 -0.99 19.38
C ALA A 18 38.60 -0.54 20.76
N LEU A 19 37.31 -0.68 21.04
CA LEU A 19 36.74 -0.54 22.38
C LEU A 19 35.98 -1.82 22.71
N SER A 20 36.72 -2.69 23.40
CA SER A 20 36.33 -3.59 24.48
C SER A 20 34.86 -4.03 24.53
N PHE A 21 34.63 -5.29 24.15
CA PHE A 21 33.51 -6.10 24.61
C PHE A 21 33.62 -6.27 26.13
N ALA A 22 32.79 -5.56 26.89
CA ALA A 22 32.54 -5.88 28.30
C ALA A 22 31.36 -6.86 28.37
N SER A 23 31.66 -8.08 28.78
CA SER A 23 30.72 -9.15 29.05
C SER A 23 29.73 -8.73 30.14
N VAL A 24 28.46 -8.52 29.78
CA VAL A 24 27.38 -8.43 30.77
C VAL A 24 26.98 -9.84 31.14
N ALA A 25 27.28 -10.23 32.38
CA ALA A 25 26.88 -11.50 32.96
C ALA A 25 25.35 -11.63 32.97
N LEU A 26 24.85 -12.76 32.46
CA LEU A 26 23.45 -13.17 32.65
C LEU A 26 23.18 -13.36 34.14
N ALA A 27 22.42 -12.46 34.74
CA ALA A 27 21.74 -12.71 36.00
C ALA A 27 20.47 -13.51 35.71
N THR A 28 20.48 -14.80 36.06
CA THR A 28 19.30 -15.67 36.09
C THR A 28 18.43 -15.29 37.29
N PHE A 29 17.21 -14.81 37.05
CA PHE A 29 16.19 -14.67 38.08
C PHE A 29 15.37 -15.96 38.17
N PRO A 30 15.04 -16.46 39.39
CA PRO A 30 14.20 -17.64 39.52
C PRO A 30 12.76 -17.33 39.11
N ALA A 31 12.18 -18.23 38.32
CA ALA A 31 10.79 -18.17 37.91
C ALA A 31 9.86 -18.28 39.12
N THR A 32 9.16 -17.19 39.44
CA THR A 32 7.98 -17.25 40.32
C THR A 32 6.77 -17.60 39.47
N ASN A 33 6.25 -18.82 39.67
CA ASN A 33 4.96 -19.25 39.14
C ASN A 33 3.85 -18.35 39.69
N SER A 34 3.24 -17.52 38.83
CA SER A 34 1.90 -16.99 39.08
C SER A 34 0.90 -17.73 38.19
N LEU A 35 0.10 -18.58 38.82
CA LEU A 35 -1.11 -19.15 38.26
C LEU A 35 -2.13 -18.03 37.96
N GLY A 36 -2.78 -18.11 36.80
CA GLY A 36 -4.10 -17.49 36.60
C GLY A 36 -4.14 -16.18 35.81
N ALA A 37 -3.79 -16.22 34.53
CA ALA A 37 -4.45 -15.38 33.54
C ALA A 37 -4.70 -16.21 32.28
N SER A 38 -5.96 -16.51 32.00
CA SER A 38 -6.37 -17.07 30.71
C SER A 38 -5.95 -16.08 29.62
N SER A 39 -4.82 -16.32 28.96
CA SER A 39 -4.43 -15.55 27.78
C SER A 39 -5.46 -15.89 26.70
N ALA A 40 -6.42 -14.99 26.46
CA ALA A 40 -7.19 -15.02 25.24
C ALA A 40 -6.17 -15.02 24.09
N ARG A 41 -6.03 -16.14 23.38
CA ARG A 41 -5.17 -16.21 22.19
C ARG A 41 -5.70 -15.15 21.24
N LYS A 42 -4.92 -14.10 20.96
CA LYS A 42 -5.25 -13.14 19.89
C LYS A 42 -5.55 -13.94 18.62
N LYS A 43 -6.70 -13.68 18.01
CA LYS A 43 -7.23 -14.49 16.91
C LYS A 43 -6.68 -13.92 15.61
N TYR A 44 -5.56 -14.47 15.13
CA TYR A 44 -4.97 -14.03 13.87
C TYR A 44 -5.78 -14.53 12.68
N LYS A 45 -6.00 -13.66 11.67
CA LYS A 45 -6.63 -14.03 10.41
C LYS A 45 -5.55 -14.39 9.40
N MET A 46 -5.76 -15.45 8.63
CA MET A 46 -4.91 -15.77 7.50
C MET A 46 -5.20 -14.80 6.35
N VAL A 47 -4.15 -14.20 5.81
CA VAL A 47 -4.19 -13.22 4.72
C VAL A 47 -3.62 -13.87 3.48
N PRO A 48 -4.39 -13.99 2.38
CA PRO A 48 -3.88 -14.50 1.12
C PRO A 48 -2.73 -13.64 0.58
N THR A 49 -1.62 -14.29 0.23
CA THR A 49 -0.52 -13.68 -0.53
C THR A 49 -0.23 -14.54 -1.77
N LEU A 50 0.56 -14.01 -2.70
CA LEU A 50 0.96 -14.74 -3.90
C LEU A 50 1.93 -15.90 -3.64
N LYS A 51 2.41 -16.07 -2.40
CA LYS A 51 3.22 -17.22 -1.95
C LYS A 51 2.49 -18.12 -0.95
N GLY A 52 1.16 -17.96 -0.82
CA GLY A 52 0.35 -18.65 0.17
C GLY A 52 -0.11 -17.72 1.30
N GLU A 53 -0.84 -18.26 2.27
CA GLU A 53 -1.42 -17.44 3.32
C GLU A 53 -0.41 -17.11 4.43
N VAL A 54 -0.47 -15.87 4.93
CA VAL A 54 0.34 -15.39 6.05
C VAL A 54 -0.59 -14.92 7.17
N ALA A 55 -0.30 -15.27 8.42
CA ALA A 55 -1.09 -14.77 9.56
C ALA A 55 -0.95 -13.25 9.69
N SER A 56 -2.02 -12.54 10.04
CA SER A 56 -2.02 -11.08 10.09
C SER A 56 -0.96 -10.46 11.02
N ASP A 57 -0.52 -11.18 12.07
CA ASP A 57 0.57 -10.77 12.96
C ASP A 57 1.98 -11.04 12.41
N LYS A 58 2.08 -11.67 11.23
CA LYS A 58 3.31 -11.98 10.50
C LYS A 58 3.48 -11.14 9.24
N LEU A 59 2.60 -10.17 8.99
CA LEU A 59 2.74 -9.24 7.87
C LEU A 59 3.96 -8.33 8.00
N GLY A 60 4.39 -8.01 9.23
CA GLY A 60 5.56 -7.16 9.48
C GLY A 60 5.36 -5.72 8.99
N THR A 61 6.43 -5.06 8.58
CA THR A 61 6.36 -3.73 7.95
C THR A 61 5.65 -3.84 6.61
N THR A 62 4.49 -3.19 6.49
CA THR A 62 3.57 -3.35 5.36
C THR A 62 3.32 -2.03 4.66
N LEU A 63 3.54 -2.00 3.35
CA LEU A 63 3.04 -0.94 2.47
C LEU A 63 1.66 -1.35 1.94
N MET A 64 0.64 -0.57 2.27
CA MET A 64 -0.77 -0.94 2.07
C MET A 64 -1.36 -0.51 0.71
N HIS A 65 -0.64 0.34 -0.03
CA HIS A 65 -1.07 0.84 -1.32
C HIS A 65 0.12 1.09 -2.21
N GLU A 66 0.41 0.08 -3.03
CA GLU A 66 1.46 0.15 -4.04
C GLU A 66 0.98 -0.48 -5.35
N HIS A 67 1.77 -0.30 -6.41
CA HIS A 67 1.60 -0.97 -7.67
C HIS A 67 2.95 -1.55 -8.12
N ILE A 68 3.05 -2.88 -8.17
CA ILE A 68 4.30 -3.55 -8.59
C ILE A 68 4.55 -3.28 -10.06
N LEU A 69 3.50 -3.43 -10.84
CA LEU A 69 3.42 -2.98 -12.22
C LEU A 69 2.07 -2.29 -12.37
N TRP A 70 2.11 -1.08 -12.91
CA TRP A 70 0.91 -0.31 -13.19
C TRP A 70 0.35 -0.67 -14.57
N PHE A 71 -0.94 -1.04 -14.60
CA PHE A 71 -1.63 -1.49 -15.83
C PHE A 71 -2.74 -0.54 -16.31
N ALA A 72 -2.84 0.70 -15.83
CA ALA A 72 -3.89 1.62 -16.29
C ALA A 72 -3.33 2.72 -17.20
N GLY A 73 -3.67 2.72 -18.49
CA GLY A 73 -3.18 3.77 -19.39
C GLY A 73 -3.56 3.58 -20.86
N THR A 74 -3.69 4.69 -21.58
CA THR A 74 -4.25 4.82 -22.93
C THR A 74 -3.19 4.77 -24.03
N MET A 75 -3.33 3.86 -24.99
CA MET A 75 -3.21 4.23 -26.40
C MET A 75 -4.63 4.43 -26.92
N ALA A 76 -4.88 5.48 -27.73
CA ALA A 76 -6.21 5.85 -28.23
C ALA A 76 -6.90 4.74 -29.07
N GLU A 77 -6.18 3.67 -29.36
CA GLU A 77 -6.60 2.54 -30.19
C GLU A 77 -6.75 1.24 -29.38
N ASN A 78 -6.36 1.22 -28.09
CA ASN A 78 -6.46 0.05 -27.20
C ASN A 78 -6.48 0.48 -25.72
N VAL A 79 -7.68 0.57 -25.14
CA VAL A 79 -7.86 1.09 -23.77
C VAL A 79 -7.83 -0.06 -22.76
N GLY A 80 -6.82 -0.06 -21.88
CA GLY A 80 -6.94 -0.61 -20.53
C GLY A 80 -6.17 -1.89 -20.19
N TYR A 81 -5.43 -2.50 -21.12
CA TYR A 81 -4.52 -3.61 -20.83
C TYR A 81 -3.67 -3.93 -22.07
N GLU A 82 -2.58 -3.19 -22.33
CA GLU A 82 -1.60 -3.71 -23.30
C GLU A 82 -0.79 -4.81 -22.60
N PRO A 83 -0.90 -6.08 -23.03
CA PRO A 83 -0.06 -7.12 -22.48
C PRO A 83 1.40 -6.74 -22.73
N ILE A 84 2.21 -6.88 -21.69
CA ILE A 84 3.66 -6.67 -21.80
C ILE A 84 4.16 -7.58 -22.93
N ARG A 85 4.85 -6.98 -23.91
CA ARG A 85 5.37 -7.74 -25.04
C ARG A 85 6.24 -8.88 -24.55
N GLU A 86 6.12 -10.05 -25.19
CA GLU A 86 6.83 -11.27 -24.77
C GLU A 86 8.35 -11.06 -24.64
N ASP A 87 8.95 -10.26 -25.54
CA ASP A 87 10.38 -9.96 -25.51
C ASP A 87 10.82 -9.07 -24.34
N LEU A 88 9.89 -8.34 -23.72
CA LEU A 88 10.13 -7.47 -22.57
C LEU A 88 9.77 -8.14 -21.23
N LEU A 89 9.15 -9.33 -21.24
CA LEU A 89 8.77 -10.03 -20.02
C LEU A 89 9.96 -10.28 -19.07
N PRO A 90 11.13 -10.80 -19.54
CA PRO A 90 12.25 -11.06 -18.63
C PRO A 90 12.76 -9.80 -17.92
N GLU A 91 12.95 -8.71 -18.66
CA GLU A 91 13.43 -7.44 -18.08
C GLU A 91 12.40 -6.79 -17.15
N THR A 92 11.11 -6.94 -17.44
CA THR A 92 10.02 -6.47 -16.56
C THR A 92 10.03 -7.24 -15.23
N ILE A 93 10.16 -8.57 -15.27
CA ILE A 93 10.23 -9.39 -14.05
C ILE A 93 11.47 -9.00 -13.25
N ASP A 94 12.63 -8.89 -13.90
CA ASP A 94 13.87 -8.54 -13.23
C ASP A 94 13.79 -7.15 -12.57
N PHE A 95 13.16 -6.18 -13.23
CA PHE A 95 12.88 -4.88 -12.65
C PHE A 95 11.99 -4.98 -11.41
N ALA A 96 10.83 -5.62 -11.51
CA ALA A 96 9.88 -5.77 -10.40
C ALA A 96 10.52 -6.49 -9.20
N VAL A 97 11.27 -7.57 -9.46
CA VAL A 97 12.01 -8.32 -8.44
C VAL A 97 13.09 -7.45 -7.81
N SER A 98 13.80 -6.63 -8.59
CA SER A 98 14.81 -5.71 -8.06
C SER A 98 14.19 -4.73 -7.06
N VAL A 99 13.11 -4.03 -7.43
CA VAL A 99 12.51 -3.02 -6.54
C VAL A 99 11.89 -3.65 -5.27
N LEU A 100 11.36 -4.87 -5.35
CA LEU A 100 10.87 -5.62 -4.19
C LEU A 100 12.03 -6.08 -3.29
N ASN A 101 13.13 -6.54 -3.87
CA ASN A 101 14.31 -6.93 -3.11
C ASN A 101 15.00 -5.72 -2.46
N ASP A 102 14.92 -4.54 -3.06
CA ASP A 102 15.36 -3.28 -2.44
C ASP A 102 14.51 -2.97 -1.20
N ALA A 103 13.18 -3.15 -1.30
CA ALA A 103 12.25 -3.02 -0.18
C ALA A 103 12.60 -3.97 0.98
N ALA A 104 12.86 -5.25 0.66
CA ALA A 104 13.26 -6.24 1.66
C ALA A 104 14.55 -5.85 2.40
N ARG A 105 15.54 -5.30 1.68
CA ARG A 105 16.82 -4.88 2.27
C ARG A 105 16.68 -3.73 3.27
N VAL A 106 15.61 -2.94 3.16
CA VAL A 106 15.31 -1.86 4.10
C VAL A 106 14.25 -2.23 5.15
N GLY A 107 13.88 -3.52 5.22
CA GLY A 107 13.00 -4.05 6.26
C GLY A 107 11.51 -3.98 5.96
N ILE A 108 11.12 -3.86 4.68
CA ILE A 108 9.72 -4.04 4.26
C ILE A 108 9.46 -5.53 4.06
N ASP A 109 8.44 -6.04 4.75
CA ASP A 109 8.10 -7.47 4.78
C ASP A 109 6.95 -7.78 3.81
N THR A 110 6.00 -6.85 3.65
CA THR A 110 4.78 -7.04 2.85
C THR A 110 4.46 -5.82 2.00
N VAL A 111 4.03 -6.07 0.77
CA VAL A 111 3.47 -5.06 -0.14
C VAL A 111 2.06 -5.49 -0.54
N VAL A 112 1.10 -4.59 -0.41
CA VAL A 112 -0.26 -4.74 -0.93
C VAL A 112 -0.31 -4.04 -2.30
N ASP A 113 -0.42 -4.84 -3.36
CA ASP A 113 -0.55 -4.31 -4.70
C ASP A 113 -2.04 -4.09 -5.01
N LEU A 114 -2.42 -2.82 -5.19
CA LEU A 114 -3.82 -2.41 -5.41
C LEU A 114 -4.23 -2.33 -6.89
N THR A 115 -3.47 -2.90 -7.83
CA THR A 115 -3.83 -2.97 -9.25
C THR A 115 -4.92 -4.02 -9.52
N PRO A 116 -6.21 -3.68 -9.68
CA PRO A 116 -7.29 -4.67 -9.58
C PRO A 116 -7.33 -5.72 -10.69
N PHE A 117 -6.64 -5.48 -11.80
CA PHE A 117 -6.50 -6.40 -12.93
C PHE A 117 -5.01 -6.51 -13.31
N ARG A 118 -4.50 -7.74 -13.38
CA ARG A 118 -3.08 -8.02 -13.62
C ARG A 118 -2.87 -9.42 -14.20
N PRO A 119 -1.79 -9.67 -14.95
CA PRO A 119 -1.45 -11.02 -15.41
C PRO A 119 -0.92 -11.85 -14.24
N MET A 120 -1.69 -12.84 -13.79
CA MET A 120 -1.33 -13.57 -12.57
C MET A 120 -0.11 -14.48 -12.74
N GLU A 121 0.11 -15.04 -13.93
CA GLU A 121 1.31 -15.85 -14.22
C GLU A 121 2.60 -15.03 -14.08
N LEU A 122 2.60 -13.79 -14.58
CA LEU A 122 3.72 -12.86 -14.42
C LEU A 122 3.97 -12.56 -12.93
N TYR A 123 2.92 -12.27 -12.19
CA TYR A 123 2.98 -11.94 -10.77
C TYR A 123 3.44 -13.13 -9.91
N GLU A 124 3.08 -14.36 -10.28
CA GLU A 124 3.56 -15.58 -9.64
C GLU A 124 5.08 -15.74 -9.83
N GLN A 125 5.59 -15.47 -11.04
CA GLN A 125 7.03 -15.49 -11.31
C GLN A 125 7.79 -14.43 -10.49
N ILE A 126 7.24 -13.23 -10.36
CA ILE A 126 7.80 -12.16 -9.53
C ILE A 126 7.80 -12.57 -8.05
N ALA A 127 6.65 -13.03 -7.54
CA ALA A 127 6.47 -13.39 -6.13
C ALA A 127 7.47 -14.47 -5.68
N ASN A 128 7.73 -15.47 -6.54
CA ASN A 128 8.66 -16.56 -6.25
C ASN A 128 10.14 -16.15 -6.21
N ARG A 129 10.48 -14.93 -6.64
CA ARG A 129 11.87 -14.43 -6.74
C ARG A 129 12.20 -13.33 -5.71
N THR A 130 11.29 -13.05 -4.78
CA THR A 130 11.49 -12.06 -3.71
C THR A 130 11.08 -12.60 -2.34
N PRO A 131 11.73 -12.20 -1.22
CA PRO A 131 11.26 -12.55 0.11
C PRO A 131 9.99 -11.77 0.53
N VAL A 132 9.69 -10.62 -0.09
CA VAL A 132 8.52 -9.78 0.24
C VAL A 132 7.22 -10.53 0.01
N ASN A 133 6.27 -10.46 0.95
CA ASN A 133 4.92 -10.96 0.73
C ASN A 133 4.15 -10.01 -0.19
N ILE A 134 3.43 -10.54 -1.17
CA ILE A 134 2.61 -9.73 -2.07
C ILE A 134 1.15 -10.08 -1.83
N ILE A 135 0.36 -9.13 -1.36
CA ILE A 135 -1.10 -9.25 -1.26
C ILE A 135 -1.69 -8.62 -2.52
N ALA A 136 -2.34 -9.42 -3.35
CA ALA A 136 -3.01 -8.93 -4.54
C ALA A 136 -4.44 -8.47 -4.24
N SER A 137 -4.87 -7.42 -4.94
CA SER A 137 -6.27 -6.99 -4.99
C SER A 137 -7.02 -7.66 -6.15
N THR A 138 -8.32 -7.84 -5.95
CA THR A 138 -9.33 -7.85 -7.03
C THR A 138 -10.06 -6.51 -6.98
N GLY A 139 -10.85 -6.14 -7.98
CA GLY A 139 -11.61 -4.91 -7.89
C GLY A 139 -12.05 -4.29 -9.20
N PHE A 140 -12.53 -3.06 -9.06
CA PHE A 140 -12.89 -2.17 -10.15
C PHE A 140 -12.15 -0.85 -9.97
N TYR A 141 -11.30 -0.49 -10.93
CA TYR A 141 -10.69 0.84 -10.93
C TYR A 141 -11.64 1.85 -11.60
N ARG A 142 -11.12 3.04 -11.92
CA ARG A 142 -11.80 4.08 -12.69
C ARG A 142 -12.34 3.49 -14.00
N GLN A 143 -13.63 3.67 -14.27
CA GLN A 143 -14.29 3.06 -15.44
C GLN A 143 -13.59 3.48 -16.73
N SER A 144 -13.20 4.76 -16.82
CA SER A 144 -12.52 5.34 -17.97
C SER A 144 -11.08 4.82 -18.21
N LYS A 145 -10.50 4.12 -17.22
CA LYS A 145 -9.12 3.62 -17.23
C LYS A 145 -9.03 2.09 -17.07
N SER A 146 -10.17 1.41 -17.04
CA SER A 146 -10.24 -0.05 -16.91
C SER A 146 -10.27 -0.72 -18.28
N PRO A 147 -9.90 -2.01 -18.39
CA PRO A 147 -10.09 -2.78 -19.60
C PRO A 147 -11.54 -2.70 -20.08
N GLN A 148 -11.76 -2.63 -21.40
CA GLN A 148 -13.09 -2.45 -21.99
C GLN A 148 -14.13 -3.46 -21.46
N TRP A 149 -13.77 -4.74 -21.33
CA TRP A 149 -14.67 -5.78 -20.81
C TRP A 149 -15.12 -5.53 -19.36
N MET A 150 -14.28 -4.87 -18.54
CA MET A 150 -14.60 -4.51 -17.16
C MET A 150 -15.41 -3.22 -17.13
N ALA A 151 -15.06 -2.25 -17.97
CA ALA A 151 -15.81 -1.00 -18.12
C ALA A 151 -17.26 -1.25 -18.61
N ASP A 152 -17.47 -2.24 -19.47
CA ASP A 152 -18.77 -2.64 -20.02
C ASP A 152 -19.59 -3.53 -19.07
N MET A 153 -18.97 -4.07 -18.01
CA MET A 153 -19.68 -4.84 -16.98
C MET A 153 -20.51 -3.89 -16.14
N ASP A 154 -21.80 -3.70 -16.48
CA ASP A 154 -22.72 -2.78 -15.79
C ASP A 154 -23.84 -3.50 -15.00
N ASP A 155 -23.73 -4.82 -14.84
CA ASP A 155 -24.59 -5.61 -13.96
C ASP A 155 -23.94 -5.80 -12.57
N GLU A 156 -24.60 -5.31 -11.51
CA GLU A 156 -24.08 -5.38 -10.14
C GLU A 156 -23.86 -6.83 -9.66
N ARG A 157 -24.67 -7.80 -10.10
CA ARG A 157 -24.50 -9.19 -9.69
C ARG A 157 -23.27 -9.81 -10.36
N GLN A 158 -23.04 -9.51 -11.63
CA GLN A 158 -21.82 -9.95 -12.32
C GLN A 158 -20.57 -9.38 -11.66
N MET A 159 -20.60 -8.11 -11.25
CA MET A 159 -19.52 -7.50 -10.48
C MET A 159 -19.28 -8.22 -9.15
N GLU A 160 -20.35 -8.49 -8.38
CA GLU A 160 -20.27 -9.22 -7.10
C GLU A 160 -19.71 -10.65 -7.30
N GLU A 161 -20.18 -11.37 -8.32
CA GLU A 161 -19.74 -12.72 -8.65
C GLU A 161 -18.25 -12.80 -9.01
N LEU A 162 -17.76 -11.83 -9.80
CA LEU A 162 -16.33 -11.70 -10.11
C LEU A 162 -15.50 -11.54 -8.84
N LEU A 163 -15.82 -10.54 -8.02
CA LEU A 163 -15.10 -10.25 -6.77
C LEU A 163 -15.13 -11.45 -5.81
N LEU A 164 -16.28 -12.11 -5.68
CA LEU A 164 -16.44 -13.27 -4.81
C LEU A 164 -15.61 -14.46 -5.30
N LYS A 165 -15.57 -14.69 -6.62
CA LYS A 165 -14.74 -15.74 -7.24
C LYS A 165 -13.27 -15.50 -6.96
N ASP A 166 -12.76 -14.29 -7.18
CA ASP A 166 -11.36 -13.95 -6.98
C ASP A 166 -10.92 -14.10 -5.52
N VAL A 167 -11.81 -13.76 -4.58
CA VAL A 167 -11.57 -13.87 -3.13
C VAL A 167 -11.65 -15.33 -2.64
N LYS A 168 -12.55 -16.15 -3.18
CA LYS A 168 -12.81 -17.51 -2.67
C LYS A 168 -12.06 -18.61 -3.41
N VAL A 169 -11.91 -18.47 -4.72
CA VAL A 169 -11.38 -19.47 -5.63
C VAL A 169 -10.00 -19.08 -6.11
N GLY A 170 -9.87 -17.91 -6.74
CA GLY A 170 -8.61 -17.38 -7.25
C GLY A 170 -8.81 -16.46 -8.46
N ILE A 171 -7.81 -15.63 -8.71
CA ILE A 171 -7.77 -14.61 -9.77
C ILE A 171 -7.29 -15.25 -11.08
N ASP A 172 -7.86 -14.82 -12.21
CA ASP A 172 -7.35 -15.15 -13.56
C ASP A 172 -7.19 -16.67 -13.81
N GLY A 173 -8.13 -17.47 -13.32
CA GLY A 173 -8.12 -18.94 -13.45
C GLY A 173 -7.08 -19.66 -12.58
N THR A 174 -6.28 -18.93 -11.81
CA THR A 174 -5.31 -19.51 -10.86
C THR A 174 -5.98 -19.91 -9.53
N LYS A 175 -5.19 -20.45 -8.58
CA LYS A 175 -5.60 -20.69 -7.19
C LYS A 175 -5.16 -19.55 -6.24
N LEU A 176 -4.51 -18.51 -6.77
CA LEU A 176 -4.02 -17.38 -6.00
C LEU A 176 -5.19 -16.42 -5.77
N LYS A 177 -5.53 -16.18 -4.50
CA LYS A 177 -6.72 -15.42 -4.10
C LYS A 177 -6.38 -13.97 -3.84
N ALA A 178 -7.35 -13.09 -4.10
CA ALA A 178 -7.27 -11.71 -3.66
C ALA A 178 -7.33 -11.62 -2.12
N GLY A 179 -6.43 -10.83 -1.53
CA GLY A 179 -6.44 -10.54 -0.09
C GLY A 179 -7.17 -9.24 0.26
N ILE A 180 -7.48 -8.41 -0.74
CA ILE A 180 -8.16 -7.11 -0.58
C ILE A 180 -9.00 -6.80 -1.84
N ILE A 181 -10.03 -5.97 -1.69
CA ILE A 181 -10.88 -5.49 -2.78
C ILE A 181 -10.56 -4.01 -3.03
N LYS A 182 -10.25 -3.62 -4.27
CA LYS A 182 -10.07 -2.22 -4.67
C LYS A 182 -11.34 -1.71 -5.37
N VAL A 183 -11.81 -0.53 -5.00
CA VAL A 183 -12.83 0.22 -5.76
C VAL A 183 -12.37 1.65 -5.97
N ALA A 184 -12.79 2.31 -7.04
CA ALA A 184 -12.32 3.65 -7.36
C ALA A 184 -13.45 4.52 -7.91
N GLU A 185 -13.28 5.82 -7.75
CA GLU A 185 -14.07 6.82 -8.47
C GLU A 185 -13.19 7.68 -9.39
N ASP A 186 -13.76 8.16 -10.49
CA ASP A 186 -13.12 9.06 -11.45
C ASP A 186 -13.19 10.54 -11.02
N GLY A 187 -14.21 10.91 -10.25
CA GLY A 187 -14.55 12.31 -9.95
C GLY A 187 -14.70 12.63 -8.46
N ARG A 188 -15.66 13.50 -8.13
CA ARG A 188 -16.03 13.84 -6.74
C ARG A 188 -17.39 13.27 -6.30
N THR A 189 -18.08 12.60 -7.21
CA THR A 189 -19.40 12.03 -6.98
C THR A 189 -19.46 10.71 -7.72
N LEU A 190 -19.99 9.69 -7.06
CA LEU A 190 -20.09 8.37 -7.64
C LEU A 190 -21.14 8.36 -8.76
N THR A 191 -20.69 7.95 -9.95
CA THR A 191 -21.55 7.55 -11.06
C THR A 191 -22.36 6.30 -10.70
N ASP A 192 -23.36 5.96 -11.51
CA ASP A 192 -24.17 4.77 -11.25
C ASP A 192 -23.38 3.47 -11.39
N TRP A 193 -22.41 3.43 -12.31
CA TRP A 193 -21.48 2.30 -12.46
C TRP A 193 -20.59 2.13 -11.22
N GLU A 194 -19.99 3.22 -10.74
CA GLU A 194 -19.14 3.19 -9.54
C GLU A 194 -19.97 2.80 -8.31
N LYS A 195 -21.19 3.31 -8.17
CA LYS A 195 -22.09 2.89 -7.08
C LYS A 195 -22.35 1.38 -7.08
N LYS A 196 -22.51 0.74 -8.25
CA LYS A 196 -22.66 -0.72 -8.36
C LYS A 196 -21.38 -1.43 -7.93
N ALA A 197 -20.21 -0.96 -8.36
CA ALA A 197 -18.91 -1.52 -7.97
C ALA A 197 -18.69 -1.43 -6.45
N PHE A 198 -18.94 -0.27 -5.84
CA PHE A 198 -18.85 -0.07 -4.39
C PHE A 198 -19.82 -0.97 -3.62
N ARG A 199 -21.08 -1.09 -4.06
CA ARG A 199 -22.04 -2.00 -3.42
C ARG A 199 -21.62 -3.46 -3.52
N SER A 200 -21.10 -3.87 -4.67
CA SER A 200 -20.56 -5.22 -4.89
C SER A 200 -19.40 -5.52 -3.93
N ALA A 201 -18.44 -4.60 -3.81
CA ALA A 201 -17.34 -4.72 -2.87
C ALA A 201 -17.83 -4.82 -1.41
N ALA A 202 -18.81 -4.00 -1.02
CA ALA A 202 -19.40 -4.05 0.32
C ALA A 202 -20.09 -5.38 0.64
N ARG A 203 -20.83 -5.95 -0.32
CA ARG A 203 -21.47 -7.27 -0.17
C ARG A 203 -20.43 -8.38 -0.04
N VAL A 204 -19.37 -8.37 -0.84
CA VAL A 204 -18.29 -9.36 -0.74
C VAL A 204 -17.50 -9.18 0.56
N ASN A 205 -17.22 -7.96 1.00
CA ASN A 205 -16.65 -7.70 2.32
C ASN A 205 -17.52 -8.31 3.42
N LYS A 206 -18.83 -8.03 3.42
CA LYS A 206 -19.78 -8.59 4.40
C LYS A 206 -19.80 -10.12 4.40
N ALA A 207 -19.77 -10.74 3.22
CA ALA A 207 -19.86 -12.19 3.06
C ALA A 207 -18.55 -12.93 3.42
N THR A 208 -17.40 -12.28 3.29
CA THR A 208 -16.08 -12.95 3.35
C THR A 208 -15.13 -12.38 4.40
N GLY A 209 -15.40 -11.19 4.89
CA GLY A 209 -14.50 -10.38 5.71
C GLY A 209 -13.26 -9.90 4.96
N THR A 210 -13.24 -9.94 3.62
CA THR A 210 -12.11 -9.42 2.83
C THR A 210 -12.16 -7.89 2.83
N PRO A 211 -11.09 -7.19 3.25
CA PRO A 211 -11.11 -5.75 3.37
C PRO A 211 -11.24 -5.02 2.03
N ILE A 212 -11.61 -3.74 2.10
CA ILE A 212 -11.78 -2.85 0.96
C ILE A 212 -10.78 -1.69 1.08
N ALA A 213 -10.08 -1.39 0.00
CA ALA A 213 -9.37 -0.13 -0.19
C ALA A 213 -10.02 0.67 -1.32
N THR A 214 -10.08 1.98 -1.20
CA THR A 214 -10.70 2.85 -2.22
C THR A 214 -9.64 3.65 -2.99
N HIS A 215 -9.99 4.23 -4.13
CA HIS A 215 -9.33 5.42 -4.68
C HIS A 215 -10.31 6.57 -4.50
N THR A 216 -9.92 7.60 -3.76
CA THR A 216 -10.85 8.52 -3.12
C THR A 216 -10.79 9.93 -3.70
N GLY A 217 -11.93 10.47 -4.14
CA GLY A 217 -12.16 11.91 -4.26
C GLY A 217 -13.05 12.43 -3.13
N ASN A 218 -14.15 11.75 -2.81
CA ASN A 218 -15.13 12.11 -1.79
C ASN A 218 -15.28 11.00 -0.72
N ALA A 219 -14.36 10.99 0.25
CA ALA A 219 -14.30 9.96 1.29
C ALA A 219 -15.61 9.75 2.08
N PRO A 220 -16.33 10.81 2.52
CA PRO A 220 -17.60 10.63 3.21
C PRO A 220 -18.67 9.88 2.41
N GLU A 221 -18.85 10.22 1.12
CA GLU A 221 -19.84 9.55 0.25
C GLU A 221 -19.51 8.08 0.04
N GLN A 222 -18.23 7.79 -0.26
CA GLN A 222 -17.74 6.43 -0.43
C GLN A 222 -17.94 5.59 0.83
N PHE A 223 -17.51 6.10 1.98
CA PHE A 223 -17.61 5.39 3.25
C PHE A 223 -19.08 5.14 3.64
N ASP A 224 -19.94 6.16 3.51
CA ASP A 224 -21.37 6.04 3.80
C ASP A 224 -22.05 4.98 2.93
N LEU A 225 -21.77 4.95 1.62
CA LEU A 225 -22.32 3.94 0.72
C LEU A 225 -21.88 2.52 1.09
N LEU A 226 -20.59 2.32 1.37
CA LEU A 226 -20.06 1.01 1.75
C LEU A 226 -20.70 0.52 3.06
N VAL A 227 -20.76 1.37 4.08
CA VAL A 227 -21.34 1.04 5.39
C VAL A 227 -22.85 0.78 5.30
N LYS A 228 -23.61 1.62 4.57
CA LYS A 228 -25.06 1.41 4.35
C LYS A 228 -25.35 0.10 3.61
N THR A 229 -24.45 -0.33 2.74
CA THR A 229 -24.56 -1.62 2.03
C THR A 229 -24.16 -2.80 2.92
N GLY A 230 -23.57 -2.54 4.07
CA GLY A 230 -23.27 -3.51 5.12
C GLY A 230 -21.81 -3.95 5.17
N ALA A 231 -20.89 -3.21 4.53
CA ALA A 231 -19.46 -3.40 4.77
C ALA A 231 -19.12 -3.11 6.23
N ASN A 232 -18.14 -3.81 6.77
CA ASN A 232 -17.63 -3.55 8.11
C ASN A 232 -16.75 -2.29 8.08
N PRO A 233 -17.09 -1.21 8.81
CA PRO A 233 -16.31 0.03 8.84
C PRO A 233 -14.82 -0.17 9.12
N ARG A 234 -14.48 -1.15 9.97
CA ARG A 234 -13.10 -1.45 10.40
C ARG A 234 -12.23 -2.11 9.34
N GLN A 235 -12.81 -2.42 8.18
CA GLN A 235 -12.14 -3.05 7.06
C GLN A 235 -12.26 -2.21 5.79
N ILE A 236 -12.47 -0.90 5.95
CA ILE A 236 -12.51 0.07 4.86
C ILE A 236 -11.30 1.00 5.01
N LEU A 237 -10.46 1.06 3.98
CA LEU A 237 -9.32 1.96 3.85
C LEU A 237 -9.62 3.01 2.76
N LEU A 238 -9.61 4.28 3.15
CA LEU A 238 -9.82 5.41 2.25
C LEU A 238 -8.44 5.96 1.84
N SER A 239 -8.01 5.72 0.60
CA SER A 239 -6.70 6.15 0.07
C SER A 239 -6.67 7.61 -0.38
N HIS A 240 -5.48 8.19 -0.54
CA HIS A 240 -5.26 9.56 -1.03
C HIS A 240 -5.98 10.67 -0.22
N VAL A 241 -6.33 10.43 1.05
CA VAL A 241 -7.22 11.37 1.76
C VAL A 241 -6.56 12.69 2.12
N ASP A 242 -5.24 12.78 2.01
CA ASP A 242 -4.45 13.98 2.24
C ASP A 242 -4.58 15.03 1.12
N VAL A 243 -4.96 14.62 -0.09
CA VAL A 243 -5.03 15.50 -1.26
C VAL A 243 -6.06 16.62 -1.05
N GLY A 244 -5.62 17.87 -1.23
CA GLY A 244 -6.49 19.05 -1.17
C GLY A 244 -7.03 19.40 0.23
N ARG A 245 -6.50 18.79 1.30
CA ARG A 245 -6.98 19.01 2.68
C ARG A 245 -6.38 20.20 3.41
N LYS A 246 -5.24 20.73 2.95
CA LYS A 246 -4.56 21.87 3.56
C LYS A 246 -4.29 21.67 5.06
N GLY A 247 -3.82 20.47 5.42
CA GLY A 247 -3.46 20.12 6.78
C GLY A 247 -4.62 19.83 7.74
N LYS A 248 -5.87 19.68 7.26
CA LYS A 248 -7.05 19.56 8.14
C LYS A 248 -7.90 18.32 7.83
N PRO A 249 -8.30 17.52 8.85
CA PRO A 249 -9.05 16.28 8.64
C PRO A 249 -10.54 16.52 8.40
N GLY A 250 -11.13 17.55 9.01
CA GLY A 250 -12.54 17.89 8.82
C GLY A 250 -13.48 16.70 9.04
N GLU A 251 -14.33 16.43 8.06
CA GLU A 251 -15.33 15.34 8.07
C GLU A 251 -14.70 13.92 8.15
N LEU A 252 -13.40 13.78 7.85
CA LEU A 252 -12.71 12.49 7.98
C LEU A 252 -12.62 12.02 9.44
N LEU A 253 -12.76 12.93 10.42
CA LEU A 253 -12.83 12.56 11.82
C LEU A 253 -14.03 11.67 12.13
N ASP A 254 -15.14 11.80 11.40
CA ASP A 254 -16.32 10.98 11.62
C ASP A 254 -16.14 9.56 11.05
N ILE A 255 -15.34 9.42 9.98
CA ILE A 255 -14.95 8.12 9.41
C ILE A 255 -14.09 7.33 10.41
N VAL A 256 -13.04 7.94 10.98
CA VAL A 256 -12.17 7.25 11.95
C VAL A 256 -12.89 6.94 13.26
N LYS A 257 -13.84 7.78 13.70
CA LYS A 257 -14.74 7.49 14.84
C LYS A 257 -15.63 6.28 14.55
N ALA A 258 -16.15 6.17 13.34
CA ALA A 258 -16.94 5.01 12.89
C ALA A 258 -16.09 3.74 12.69
N GLY A 259 -14.75 3.88 12.71
CA GLY A 259 -13.80 2.78 12.66
C GLY A 259 -13.07 2.61 11.33
N GLY A 260 -13.34 3.46 10.33
CA GLY A 260 -12.62 3.46 9.06
C GLY A 260 -11.16 3.84 9.21
N TYR A 261 -10.35 3.38 8.25
CA TYR A 261 -8.95 3.77 8.13
C TYR A 261 -8.79 4.85 7.07
N LEU A 262 -7.88 5.78 7.34
CA LEU A 262 -7.44 6.82 6.42
C LEU A 262 -6.02 6.48 5.98
N GLU A 263 -5.77 6.55 4.68
CA GLU A 263 -4.44 6.39 4.13
C GLU A 263 -3.88 7.70 3.59
N VAL A 264 -2.64 7.97 3.97
CA VAL A 264 -1.81 9.06 3.49
C VAL A 264 -0.67 8.46 2.68
N ASP A 265 -0.69 8.67 1.37
CA ASP A 265 0.18 7.95 0.44
C ASP A 265 0.91 8.85 -0.56
N THR A 266 0.66 10.16 -0.56
CA THR A 266 1.29 11.09 -1.52
C THR A 266 2.69 11.58 -1.09
N PHE A 267 3.43 10.77 -0.34
CA PHE A 267 4.79 11.12 0.07
C PHE A 267 5.72 11.33 -1.14
N GLY A 268 6.50 12.42 -1.10
CA GLY A 268 7.35 12.84 -2.22
C GLY A 268 6.57 13.35 -3.44
N GLN A 269 5.28 13.66 -3.28
CA GLN A 269 4.35 14.06 -4.33
C GLN A 269 3.83 15.49 -4.10
N ASN A 270 4.77 16.44 -4.00
CA ASN A 270 4.48 17.84 -3.61
C ASN A 270 3.45 18.55 -4.50
N TYR A 271 3.29 18.09 -5.75
CA TYR A 271 2.25 18.58 -6.65
C TYR A 271 0.83 18.30 -6.12
N TYR A 272 0.59 17.13 -5.53
CA TYR A 272 -0.72 16.77 -4.96
C TYR A 272 -0.88 17.31 -3.54
N THR A 273 0.11 17.06 -2.68
CA THR A 273 0.10 17.50 -1.30
C THR A 273 1.49 17.98 -0.91
N PRO A 274 1.69 19.30 -0.72
CA PRO A 274 2.96 19.82 -0.22
C PRO A 274 3.33 19.19 1.12
N TRP A 275 4.63 18.91 1.32
CA TRP A 275 5.14 18.25 2.52
C TRP A 275 4.61 18.83 3.85
N ASP A 276 4.63 20.16 4.00
CA ASP A 276 4.19 20.82 5.24
C ASP A 276 2.69 20.61 5.49
N GLU A 277 1.87 20.55 4.44
CA GLU A 277 0.44 20.26 4.54
C GLU A 277 0.19 18.78 4.90
N LEU A 278 0.95 17.87 4.30
CA LEU A 278 0.88 16.44 4.58
C LEU A 278 1.23 16.15 6.06
N VAL A 279 2.33 16.72 6.54
CA VAL A 279 2.77 16.59 7.94
C VAL A 279 1.74 17.19 8.89
N ALA A 280 1.23 18.39 8.61
CA ALA A 280 0.20 19.02 9.42
C ALA A 280 -1.07 18.15 9.48
N PHE A 281 -1.47 17.55 8.36
CA PHE A 281 -2.61 16.65 8.27
C PHE A 281 -2.41 15.41 9.16
N LEU A 282 -1.29 14.69 9.00
CA LEU A 282 -0.97 13.53 9.83
C LEU A 282 -0.92 13.86 11.32
N ARG A 283 -0.25 14.96 11.68
CA ARG A 283 -0.13 15.41 13.07
C ARG A 283 -1.50 15.73 13.68
N SER A 284 -2.37 16.40 12.93
CA SER A 284 -3.71 16.74 13.39
C SER A 284 -4.57 15.51 13.73
N LEU A 285 -4.46 14.43 12.95
CA LEU A 285 -5.16 13.17 13.21
C LEU A 285 -4.57 12.46 14.45
N CYS A 286 -3.25 12.50 14.61
CA CYS A 286 -2.58 11.93 15.78
C CYS A 286 -2.92 12.70 17.06
N ASP A 287 -2.94 14.03 17.03
CA ASP A 287 -3.31 14.90 18.16
C ASP A 287 -4.78 14.74 18.55
N ALA A 288 -5.64 14.42 17.58
CA ALA A 288 -7.03 14.06 17.83
C ALA A 288 -7.19 12.62 18.39
N GLY A 289 -6.11 11.87 18.57
CA GLY A 289 -6.11 10.53 19.17
C GLY A 289 -6.34 9.37 18.20
N TYR A 290 -6.24 9.60 16.88
CA TYR A 290 -6.58 8.62 15.85
C TYR A 290 -5.39 8.01 15.13
N ALA A 291 -4.19 8.03 15.71
CA ALA A 291 -2.99 7.41 15.12
C ALA A 291 -3.20 5.92 14.76
N ASN A 292 -4.05 5.21 15.50
CA ASN A 292 -4.43 3.82 15.26
C ASN A 292 -5.45 3.61 14.12
N ARG A 293 -5.74 4.65 13.34
CA ARG A 293 -6.62 4.62 12.15
C ARG A 293 -5.95 5.21 10.92
N ILE A 294 -4.64 5.45 11.00
CA ILE A 294 -3.85 6.03 9.92
C ILE A 294 -2.95 4.95 9.34
N ILE A 295 -2.98 4.78 8.03
CA ILE A 295 -2.02 3.96 7.29
C ILE A 295 -1.21 4.90 6.40
N VAL A 296 0.07 4.59 6.21
CA VAL A 296 0.93 5.34 5.29
C VAL A 296 1.51 4.39 4.24
N SER A 297 1.59 4.87 3.01
CA SER A 297 2.21 4.17 1.87
C SER A 297 2.86 5.21 0.95
N VAL A 298 3.30 4.83 -0.26
CA VAL A 298 3.86 5.80 -1.23
C VAL A 298 3.15 5.84 -2.57
N ASP A 299 2.19 4.94 -2.81
CA ASP A 299 1.46 4.80 -4.07
C ASP A 299 2.40 4.77 -5.28
N SER A 300 3.39 3.87 -5.21
CA SER A 300 4.39 3.72 -6.26
C SER A 300 3.74 3.07 -7.49
N ASN A 301 3.63 3.80 -8.60
CA ASN A 301 2.98 3.39 -9.87
C ASN A 301 3.96 3.38 -11.06
N TRP A 302 4.87 2.40 -11.07
CA TRP A 302 5.83 2.20 -12.16
C TRP A 302 5.32 1.21 -13.22
N HIS A 303 5.81 1.37 -14.44
CA HIS A 303 5.88 0.27 -15.40
C HIS A 303 7.26 0.24 -16.07
N TRP A 304 7.52 -0.85 -16.78
CA TRP A 304 8.75 -1.05 -17.52
C TRP A 304 8.47 -1.02 -19.02
N GLU A 305 9.17 -0.17 -19.76
CA GLU A 305 9.04 -0.09 -21.22
C GLU A 305 10.42 0.08 -21.88
N LYS A 306 10.77 -0.84 -22.79
CA LYS A 306 11.95 -0.76 -23.68
C LYS A 306 13.24 -0.40 -22.93
N GLY A 307 13.54 -1.14 -21.86
CA GLY A 307 14.75 -0.92 -21.06
C GLY A 307 14.69 0.30 -20.13
N ARG A 308 13.53 0.93 -19.92
CA ARG A 308 13.38 2.11 -19.05
C ARG A 308 12.27 1.90 -18.03
N LYS A 309 12.56 2.29 -16.80
CA LYS A 309 11.55 2.49 -15.75
C LYS A 309 10.78 3.76 -16.05
N ILE A 310 9.46 3.66 -16.17
CA ILE A 310 8.55 4.77 -16.41
C ILE A 310 7.67 4.98 -15.17
N PHE A 311 7.61 6.22 -14.70
CA PHE A 311 6.65 6.63 -13.68
C PHE A 311 5.37 7.09 -14.37
N GLU A 312 4.22 6.60 -13.95
CA GLU A 312 2.96 7.16 -14.44
C GLU A 312 2.82 8.62 -13.97
N GLY A 313 2.44 9.52 -14.88
CA GLY A 313 2.42 10.97 -14.64
C GLY A 313 3.76 11.68 -14.90
N GLY A 314 4.82 10.93 -15.25
CA GLY A 314 6.15 11.46 -15.59
C GLY A 314 6.22 12.42 -16.78
N GLY A 315 5.13 12.52 -17.56
CA GLY A 315 4.99 13.43 -18.72
C GLY A 315 4.11 14.66 -18.46
N GLU A 316 3.57 14.83 -17.25
CA GLU A 316 2.73 15.97 -16.92
C GLU A 316 3.55 17.27 -16.81
N PRO A 317 3.01 18.45 -17.21
CA PRO A 317 3.76 19.71 -17.23
C PRO A 317 4.38 20.14 -15.89
N ASN A 318 3.83 19.63 -14.77
CA ASN A 318 4.26 19.96 -13.40
C ASN A 318 4.85 18.73 -12.68
N PHE A 319 5.31 17.72 -13.43
CA PHE A 319 5.89 16.52 -12.84
C PHE A 319 7.13 16.84 -12.00
N ASP A 320 7.15 16.37 -10.75
CA ASP A 320 8.36 16.43 -9.93
C ASP A 320 9.36 15.38 -10.43
N PRO A 321 10.53 15.77 -10.98
CA PRO A 321 11.50 14.80 -11.48
C PRO A 321 12.01 13.87 -10.38
N ASN A 322 11.94 14.27 -9.09
CA ASN A 322 12.30 13.41 -7.97
C ASN A 322 11.23 12.37 -7.65
N ALA A 323 10.00 12.54 -8.14
CA ALA A 323 8.97 11.51 -8.02
C ALA A 323 9.43 10.20 -8.67
N SER A 324 10.32 10.29 -9.68
CA SER A 324 11.00 9.17 -10.36
C SER A 324 11.85 8.28 -9.41
N ASN A 325 12.22 8.78 -8.22
CA ASN A 325 13.04 8.05 -7.23
C ASN A 325 12.21 7.18 -6.26
N ARG A 326 10.88 7.29 -6.29
CA ARG A 326 9.98 6.71 -5.27
C ARG A 326 9.70 5.22 -5.50
N THR A 327 10.65 4.38 -5.13
CA THR A 327 10.41 2.94 -5.04
C THR A 327 9.75 2.58 -3.72
N PHE A 328 9.41 1.31 -3.50
CA PHE A 328 8.92 0.84 -2.19
C PHE A 328 9.89 1.17 -1.05
N ALA A 329 11.20 1.08 -1.31
CA ALA A 329 12.23 1.38 -0.31
C ALA A 329 12.21 2.85 0.15
N TYR A 330 11.67 3.77 -0.66
CA TYR A 330 11.56 5.21 -0.36
C TYR A 330 10.87 5.47 0.98
N MET A 331 9.88 4.65 1.35
CA MET A 331 9.22 4.75 2.65
C MET A 331 10.25 4.70 3.80
N MET A 332 11.19 3.75 3.76
CA MET A 332 12.15 3.55 4.83
C MET A 332 13.41 4.41 4.68
N THR A 333 13.84 4.71 3.45
CA THR A 333 15.07 5.46 3.20
C THR A 333 14.91 6.96 3.34
N ASP A 334 13.70 7.48 3.11
CA ASP A 334 13.43 8.92 3.04
C ASP A 334 12.26 9.33 3.92
N VAL A 335 11.08 8.72 3.72
CA VAL A 335 9.85 9.15 4.40
C VAL A 335 9.94 8.97 5.92
N VAL A 336 10.34 7.79 6.40
CA VAL A 336 10.51 7.54 7.84
C VAL A 336 11.50 8.52 8.47
N PRO A 337 12.74 8.71 7.95
CA PRO A 337 13.65 9.75 8.44
C PRO A 337 13.04 11.16 8.45
N MET A 338 12.28 11.53 7.42
CA MET A 338 11.60 12.83 7.33
C MET A 338 10.50 12.99 8.39
N LEU A 339 9.70 11.95 8.63
CA LEU A 339 8.68 11.93 9.70
C LEU A 339 9.33 12.06 11.08
N LEU A 340 10.42 11.33 11.33
CA LEU A 340 11.15 11.45 12.60
C LEU A 340 11.69 12.87 12.82
N LYS A 341 12.26 13.49 11.77
CA LYS A 341 12.73 14.87 11.82
C LYS A 341 11.58 15.87 12.04
N ALA A 342 10.38 15.56 11.54
CA ALA A 342 9.16 16.34 11.75
C ALA A 342 8.53 16.13 13.15
N GLY A 343 9.12 15.28 14.00
CA GLY A 343 8.72 15.09 15.39
C GLY A 343 7.78 13.90 15.64
N PHE A 344 7.51 13.06 14.64
CA PHE A 344 6.84 11.77 14.88
C PHE A 344 7.80 10.82 15.61
N SER A 345 7.26 10.03 16.52
CA SER A 345 8.00 8.98 17.22
C SER A 345 8.08 7.72 16.38
N MET A 346 9.11 6.88 16.61
CA MET A 346 9.17 5.53 16.02
C MET A 346 7.97 4.67 16.41
N LYS A 347 7.34 4.95 17.57
CA LYS A 347 6.10 4.27 17.97
C LYS A 347 4.95 4.59 17.02
N GLU A 348 4.76 5.87 16.68
CA GLU A 348 3.74 6.28 15.70
C GLU A 348 4.03 5.70 14.32
N VAL A 349 5.30 5.75 13.87
CA VAL A 349 5.71 5.12 12.61
C VAL A 349 5.39 3.62 12.58
N ASN A 350 5.72 2.88 13.65
CA ASN A 350 5.38 1.47 13.77
C ASN A 350 3.86 1.24 13.80
N THR A 351 3.10 2.14 14.42
CA THR A 351 1.64 2.06 14.38
C THR A 351 1.11 2.17 12.96
N PHE A 352 1.65 3.09 12.15
CA PHE A 352 1.20 3.28 10.76
C PHE A 352 1.58 2.12 9.83
N LEU A 353 2.79 1.57 9.99
CA LEU A 353 3.37 0.58 9.06
C LEU A 353 3.23 -0.88 9.51
N VAL A 354 2.93 -1.14 10.79
CA VAL A 354 2.89 -2.50 11.35
C VAL A 354 1.57 -2.77 12.07
N ASP A 355 1.25 -1.98 13.11
CA ASP A 355 0.09 -2.28 13.95
C ASP A 355 -1.23 -2.12 13.18
N ASN A 356 -1.38 -1.02 12.44
CA ASN A 356 -2.61 -0.74 11.70
C ASN A 356 -2.84 -1.70 10.53
N PRO A 357 -1.85 -2.02 9.66
CA PRO A 357 -1.98 -3.07 8.65
C PRO A 357 -2.40 -4.43 9.24
N ARG A 358 -1.74 -4.86 10.33
CA ARG A 358 -2.12 -6.09 11.05
C ARG A 358 -3.58 -6.03 11.52
N ASN A 359 -3.98 -4.94 12.16
CA ASN A 359 -5.31 -4.80 12.73
C ASN A 359 -6.38 -4.79 11.62
N PHE A 360 -6.12 -4.06 10.53
CA PHE A 360 -6.98 -3.97 9.36
C PHE A 360 -7.29 -5.35 8.75
N PHE A 361 -6.28 -6.20 8.60
CA PHE A 361 -6.48 -7.57 8.11
C PHE A 361 -7.03 -8.54 9.16
N SER A 362 -6.73 -8.34 10.45
CA SER A 362 -7.23 -9.23 11.52
C SER A 362 -8.73 -9.11 11.78
N ASN A 363 -9.31 -7.94 11.53
CA ASN A 363 -10.65 -7.57 11.99
C ASN A 363 -10.84 -7.74 13.52
N ASP A 364 -9.77 -7.64 14.30
CA ASP A 364 -9.85 -7.75 15.76
C ASP A 364 -10.61 -6.55 16.36
N SER A 365 -11.46 -6.82 17.34
CA SER A 365 -11.92 -5.81 18.27
C SER A 365 -10.74 -5.39 19.15
N LEU A 366 -10.31 -4.13 19.04
CA LEU A 366 -9.40 -3.51 20.01
C LEU A 366 -9.80 -3.80 21.46
#